data_AF-A0A2D7IAJ5-F1
#
_entry.id   AF-A0A2D7IAJ5-F1
#
_cell.length_a   1.000
_cell.length_b   1.000
_cell.length_c   1.000
_cell.angle_alpha   90.00
_cell.angle_beta   90.00
_cell.angle_gamma   90.00
#
_symmetry.space_group_name_H-M   'P 1'
#
loop_
_entity.id
_entity.type
_entity.pdbx_description
1 polymer ?
#
loop_
_entity_poly.entity_id
_entity_poly.type
_entity_poly.pdbx_seq_one_letter_code
_entity_poly.pdbx_strand_id
1 'polypeptide(L)'
;MIKKIASLILFFFISNPAFTQSNIAKSVKVKSNGNLNSNIIFQKNDIISMSFDILGKKKSDYYYQIIHCDYQWNPSKISKFEYIDGFDDIRITNYFFSKNTFQYFTNFSFQIPNENFKIKIDGNYVIKIYDENYNEIIERKIIILNNPSTGLVNITRSKEIFDSSYSQN
;
A
#
# COMPACT_ATOMS: atom_id res chain seq x y z
N MET A 1 10.94 -37.65 31.08
CA MET A 1 9.55 -37.22 30.79
C MET A 1 9.40 -35.70 30.67
N ILE A 2 10.09 -34.90 31.49
CA ILE A 2 9.99 -33.42 31.53
C ILE A 2 10.45 -32.72 30.23
N LYS A 3 11.48 -33.23 29.53
CA LYS A 3 11.95 -32.65 28.25
C LYS A 3 10.92 -32.71 27.10
N LYS A 4 10.06 -33.73 27.06
CA LYS A 4 9.02 -33.84 26.02
C LYS A 4 7.85 -32.89 26.27
N ILE A 5 7.54 -32.58 27.54
CA ILE A 5 6.49 -31.62 27.92
C ILE A 5 6.95 -30.18 27.65
N ALA A 6 8.23 -29.85 27.92
CA ALA A 6 8.79 -28.55 27.59
C ALA A 6 8.81 -28.26 26.07
N SER A 7 9.08 -29.28 25.24
CA SER A 7 9.03 -29.16 23.78
C SER A 7 7.63 -28.95 23.22
N LEU A 8 6.59 -29.42 23.93
CA LEU A 8 5.19 -29.26 23.51
C LEU A 8 4.65 -27.86 23.84
N ILE A 9 5.16 -27.23 24.91
CA ILE A 9 4.81 -25.87 25.32
C ILE A 9 5.51 -24.82 24.43
N LEU A 10 6.70 -25.12 23.91
CA LEU A 10 7.43 -24.20 23.03
C LEU A 10 6.81 -24.06 21.62
N PHE A 11 5.96 -25.00 21.20
CA PHE A 11 5.30 -24.97 19.90
C PHE A 11 4.06 -24.06 19.85
N PHE A 12 3.50 -23.69 21.01
CA PHE A 12 2.30 -22.84 21.09
C PHE A 12 2.57 -21.33 21.02
N PHE A 13 3.84 -20.90 21.08
CA PHE A 13 4.21 -19.49 21.05
C PHE A 13 4.56 -18.94 19.66
N ILE A 14 4.54 -19.79 18.62
CA ILE A 14 4.69 -19.31 17.23
C ILE A 14 3.29 -18.95 16.70
N SER A 15 2.65 -17.96 17.33
CA SER A 15 1.54 -17.27 16.67
C SER A 15 2.15 -16.49 15.50
N ASN A 16 2.06 -17.02 14.29
CA ASN A 16 2.28 -16.23 13.09
C ASN A 16 1.19 -15.15 13.06
N PRO A 17 1.48 -13.85 13.19
CA PRO A 17 0.52 -12.84 12.78
C PRO A 17 0.40 -12.93 11.27
N ALA A 18 -0.56 -13.74 10.79
CA ALA A 18 -1.03 -13.61 9.43
C ALA A 18 -1.69 -12.22 9.35
N PHE A 19 -0.98 -11.26 8.76
CA PHE A 19 -1.57 -9.98 8.33
C PHE A 19 -2.65 -10.32 7.31
N THR A 20 -3.89 -10.46 7.78
CA THR A 20 -5.05 -10.56 6.90
C THR A 20 -5.56 -9.16 6.66
N GLN A 21 -5.64 -8.78 5.38
CA GLN A 21 -6.34 -7.55 5.03
C GLN A 21 -7.80 -7.72 5.46
N SER A 22 -8.30 -6.81 6.29
CA SER A 22 -9.70 -6.85 6.72
C SER A 22 -10.64 -6.97 5.52
N ASN A 23 -11.50 -7.99 5.52
CA ASN A 23 -12.33 -8.35 4.35
C ASN A 23 -13.39 -7.28 4.02
N ILE A 24 -13.50 -6.21 4.82
CA ILE A 24 -14.46 -5.13 4.64
C ILE A 24 -14.02 -4.10 3.58
N ALA A 25 -12.72 -3.97 3.32
CA ALA A 25 -12.19 -2.98 2.37
C ALA A 25 -12.18 -3.55 0.94
N LYS A 26 -12.76 -2.82 -0.02
CA LYS A 26 -12.89 -3.19 -1.43
C LYS A 26 -12.54 -2.01 -2.33
N SER A 27 -12.45 -2.28 -3.64
CA SER A 27 -12.27 -1.25 -4.69
C SER A 27 -11.09 -0.30 -4.48
N VAL A 28 -10.00 -0.79 -3.85
CA VAL A 28 -8.83 0.05 -3.58
C VAL A 28 -8.17 0.45 -4.91
N LYS A 29 -8.12 1.75 -5.17
CA LYS A 29 -7.53 2.35 -6.36
C LYS A 29 -6.53 3.41 -5.95
N VAL A 30 -5.40 3.43 -6.64
CA VAL A 30 -4.41 4.51 -6.58
C VAL A 30 -4.23 4.99 -8.00
N LYS A 31 -4.37 6.28 -8.23
CA LYS A 31 -4.24 6.90 -9.55
C LYS A 31 -3.49 8.21 -9.41
N SER A 32 -2.82 8.62 -10.49
CA SER A 32 -2.24 9.94 -10.61
C SER A 32 -2.95 10.69 -11.73
N ASN A 33 -2.97 12.02 -11.62
CA ASN A 33 -3.39 12.90 -12.72
C ASN A 33 -2.25 13.19 -13.72
N GLY A 34 -1.06 12.62 -13.48
CA GLY A 34 0.13 12.77 -14.30
C GLY A 34 0.15 11.90 -15.56
N ASN A 35 1.26 11.96 -16.29
CA ASN A 35 1.41 11.31 -17.61
C ASN A 35 1.45 9.78 -17.56
N LEU A 36 1.67 9.18 -16.39
CA LEU A 36 1.75 7.73 -16.22
C LEU A 36 0.38 7.16 -15.87
N ASN A 37 -0.18 6.36 -16.78
CA ASN A 37 -1.36 5.53 -16.49
C ASN A 37 -0.94 4.30 -15.67
N SER A 38 -0.46 4.52 -14.45
CA SER A 38 0.00 3.49 -13.53
C SER A 38 -0.71 3.60 -12.18
N ASN A 39 -0.93 2.45 -11.55
CA ASN A 39 -1.51 2.34 -10.22
C ASN A 39 -0.45 2.13 -9.13
N ILE A 40 0.84 2.11 -9.51
CA ILE A 40 1.96 1.81 -8.61
C ILE A 40 3.14 2.76 -8.78
N ILE A 41 3.43 3.24 -9.99
CA ILE A 41 4.58 4.12 -10.27
C ILE A 41 4.08 5.54 -10.56
N PHE A 42 4.64 6.52 -9.87
CA PHE A 42 4.27 7.93 -9.96
C PHE A 42 5.50 8.82 -10.06
N GLN A 43 5.34 10.00 -10.67
CA GLN A 43 6.40 11.02 -10.66
C GLN A 43 6.34 11.85 -9.38
N LYS A 44 7.47 12.42 -8.95
CA LYS A 44 7.60 13.18 -7.68
C LYS A 44 6.60 14.33 -7.52
N ASN A 45 6.17 14.94 -8.62
CA ASN A 45 5.27 16.09 -8.62
C ASN A 45 3.82 15.70 -8.98
N ASP A 46 3.53 14.41 -9.10
CA ASP A 46 2.18 13.94 -9.38
C ASP A 46 1.26 14.14 -8.17
N ILE A 47 -0.01 14.47 -8.45
CA ILE A 47 -1.07 14.39 -7.46
C ILE A 47 -1.61 12.96 -7.48
N ILE A 48 -1.27 12.20 -6.45
CA ILE A 48 -1.68 10.81 -6.25
C ILE A 48 -2.98 10.81 -5.46
N SER A 49 -4.04 10.27 -6.05
CA SER A 49 -5.33 10.07 -5.42
C SER A 49 -5.50 8.60 -5.06
N MET A 50 -5.76 8.31 -3.79
CA MET A 50 -6.21 6.99 -3.34
C MET A 50 -7.70 7.02 -3.04
N SER A 51 -8.40 5.96 -3.41
CA SER A 51 -9.81 5.75 -3.04
C SER A 51 -10.08 4.28 -2.73
N PHE A 52 -10.98 4.01 -1.80
CA PHE A 52 -11.42 2.66 -1.44
C PHE A 52 -12.84 2.67 -0.88
N ASP A 53 -13.49 1.51 -0.89
CA ASP A 53 -14.82 1.31 -0.33
C ASP A 53 -14.74 0.48 0.94
N ILE A 54 -15.43 0.89 2.00
CA ILE A 54 -15.69 0.06 3.17
C ILE A 54 -17.13 -0.44 3.09
N LEU A 55 -17.29 -1.77 3.04
CA LEU A 55 -18.61 -2.40 3.01
C LEU A 55 -19.30 -2.29 4.38
N GLY A 56 -20.62 -2.04 4.36
CA GLY A 56 -21.46 -1.99 5.55
C GLY A 56 -21.86 -0.56 5.97
N LYS A 57 -22.56 -0.48 7.10
CA LYS A 57 -23.12 0.79 7.63
C LYS A 57 -22.27 1.41 8.75
N LYS A 58 -21.11 0.83 9.08
CA LYS A 58 -20.29 1.29 10.21
C LYS A 58 -19.67 2.65 9.89
N LYS A 59 -19.98 3.65 10.72
CA LYS A 59 -19.21 4.90 10.82
C LYS A 59 -18.02 4.62 11.73
N SER A 60 -16.83 4.61 11.15
CA SER A 60 -15.57 4.66 11.90
C SER A 60 -14.68 5.68 11.23
N ASP A 61 -13.80 6.26 12.02
CA ASP A 61 -12.73 7.09 11.49
C ASP A 61 -11.61 6.21 10.97
N TYR A 62 -11.06 6.61 9.82
CA TYR A 62 -9.93 5.95 9.20
C TYR A 62 -8.78 6.92 9.04
N TYR A 63 -7.58 6.41 9.27
CA TYR A 63 -6.34 7.17 9.27
C TYR A 63 -5.39 6.56 8.25
N TYR A 64 -4.61 7.38 7.57
CA TYR A 64 -3.57 6.89 6.68
C TYR A 64 -2.18 7.24 7.19
N GLN A 65 -1.26 6.33 6.94
CA GLN A 65 0.18 6.50 7.18
C GLN A 65 0.95 6.15 5.91
N ILE A 66 2.06 6.83 5.68
CA ILE A 66 2.94 6.57 4.54
C ILE A 66 4.34 6.29 5.03
N ILE A 67 4.84 5.11 4.70
CA ILE A 67 6.10 4.59 5.21
C ILE A 67 7.09 4.48 4.05
N HIS A 68 8.23 5.16 4.15
CA HIS A 68 9.33 4.98 3.19
C HIS A 68 10.01 3.63 3.39
N CYS A 69 10.27 2.91 2.31
CA CYS A 69 10.79 1.55 2.29
C CYS A 69 12.10 1.41 1.51
N ASP A 70 12.86 0.38 1.85
CA ASP A 70 14.01 -0.08 1.06
C ASP A 70 13.58 -0.87 -0.19
N TYR A 71 14.56 -1.42 -0.91
CA TYR A 71 14.32 -2.18 -2.14
C TYR A 71 13.62 -3.53 -1.90
N GLN A 72 13.68 -4.09 -0.69
CA GLN A 72 12.93 -5.28 -0.29
C GLN A 72 11.56 -4.96 0.31
N TRP A 73 11.14 -3.69 0.29
CA TRP A 73 9.89 -3.22 0.90
C TRP A 73 9.86 -3.29 2.43
N ASN A 74 11.02 -3.33 3.10
CA ASN A 74 11.06 -3.14 4.54
C ASN A 74 11.04 -1.64 4.86
N PRO A 75 10.44 -1.22 6.00
CA PRO A 75 10.55 0.17 6.45
C PRO A 75 12.02 0.60 6.51
N SER A 76 12.34 1.69 5.82
CA SER A 76 13.69 2.23 5.79
C SER A 76 14.08 2.81 7.16
N LYS A 77 15.39 2.96 7.41
CA LYS A 77 15.91 3.61 8.62
C LYS A 77 15.90 5.15 8.55
N ILE A 78 15.36 5.71 7.47
CA ILE A 78 15.26 7.16 7.24
C ILE A 78 14.23 7.73 8.20
N SER A 79 14.56 8.86 8.83
CA SER A 79 13.64 9.52 9.76
C SER A 79 12.43 10.06 9.00
N LYS A 80 11.22 9.99 9.60
CA LYS A 80 9.98 10.52 8.99
C LYS A 80 10.14 11.97 8.53
N PHE A 81 10.85 12.80 9.30
CA PHE A 81 11.08 14.21 8.97
C PHE A 81 11.93 14.44 7.71
N GLU A 82 12.75 13.46 7.32
CA GLU A 82 13.60 13.53 6.12
C GLU A 82 12.80 13.26 4.85
N TYR A 83 11.79 12.40 4.89
CA TYR A 83 10.99 12.02 3.71
C TYR A 83 9.56 12.59 3.68
N ILE A 84 9.03 13.09 4.79
CA ILE A 84 7.73 13.76 4.90
C ILE A 84 7.91 15.23 5.29
N ASP A 85 7.11 16.08 4.65
CA ASP A 85 6.77 17.42 5.11
C ASP A 85 5.32 17.43 5.60
N GLY A 86 5.08 17.77 6.86
CA GLY A 86 3.75 17.75 7.48
C GLY A 86 3.58 16.65 8.53
N PHE A 87 2.33 16.18 8.68
CA PHE A 87 1.93 15.25 9.74
C PHE A 87 1.87 13.82 9.22
N ASP A 88 1.87 12.85 10.14
CA ASP A 88 1.56 11.45 9.85
C ASP A 88 0.29 11.06 10.61
N ASP A 89 -0.26 9.89 10.33
CA ASP A 89 -1.50 9.39 10.95
C ASP A 89 -2.70 10.34 10.73
N ILE A 90 -2.90 10.71 9.47
CA ILE A 90 -3.88 11.74 9.09
C ILE A 90 -5.25 11.11 8.89
N ARG A 91 -6.28 11.69 9.55
CA ARG A 91 -7.68 11.27 9.39
C ARG A 91 -8.19 11.57 7.98
N ILE A 92 -8.84 10.59 7.36
CA ILE A 92 -9.51 10.75 6.06
C ILE A 92 -10.87 11.40 6.27
N THR A 93 -10.98 12.68 5.89
CA THR A 93 -12.23 13.46 6.05
C THR A 93 -13.12 13.43 4.81
N ASN A 94 -12.55 13.13 3.63
CA ASN A 94 -13.32 13.07 2.39
C ASN A 94 -13.91 11.67 2.17
N TYR A 95 -15.21 11.55 2.41
CA TYR A 95 -15.96 10.31 2.21
C TYR A 95 -17.43 10.58 1.86
N PHE A 96 -18.08 9.59 1.23
CA PHE A 96 -19.51 9.62 0.97
C PHE A 96 -20.16 8.24 1.13
N PHE A 97 -21.44 8.24 1.51
CA PHE A 97 -22.23 7.00 1.62
C PHE A 97 -22.80 6.59 0.26
N SER A 98 -22.86 5.27 0.03
CA SER A 98 -23.57 4.72 -1.12
C SER A 98 -25.06 5.08 -1.07
N LYS A 99 -25.67 5.28 -2.24
CA LYS A 99 -27.09 5.62 -2.40
C LYS A 99 -27.73 4.61 -3.34
N ASN A 100 -28.91 4.10 -2.97
CA ASN A 100 -29.69 3.16 -3.77
C ASN A 100 -28.90 1.93 -4.26
N THR A 101 -28.05 1.36 -3.41
CA THR A 101 -27.28 0.14 -3.69
C THR A 101 -27.78 -1.04 -2.86
N PHE A 102 -27.79 -2.25 -3.43
CA PHE A 102 -28.12 -3.47 -2.68
C PHE A 102 -27.12 -3.75 -1.55
N GLN A 103 -25.82 -3.57 -1.83
CA GLN A 103 -24.76 -3.61 -0.84
C GLN A 103 -24.41 -2.17 -0.43
N TYR A 104 -24.59 -1.84 0.85
CA TYR A 104 -24.16 -0.56 1.39
C TYR A 104 -22.63 -0.48 1.47
N PHE A 105 -22.07 0.67 1.13
CA PHE A 105 -20.65 0.98 1.33
C PHE A 105 -20.45 2.47 1.64
N THR A 106 -19.29 2.79 2.20
CA THR A 106 -18.79 4.16 2.32
C THR A 106 -17.52 4.27 1.50
N ASN A 107 -17.48 5.19 0.53
CA ASN A 107 -16.29 5.45 -0.25
C ASN A 107 -15.44 6.51 0.45
N PHE A 108 -14.16 6.21 0.64
CA PHE A 108 -13.17 7.11 1.20
C PHE A 108 -12.16 7.48 0.13
N SER A 109 -11.66 8.71 0.18
CA SER A 109 -10.57 9.13 -0.69
C SER A 109 -9.71 10.22 -0.07
N PHE A 110 -8.45 10.29 -0.50
CA PHE A 110 -7.51 11.34 -0.14
C PHE A 110 -6.49 11.53 -1.26
N GLN A 111 -5.80 12.67 -1.22
CA GLN A 111 -4.78 13.02 -2.20
C GLN A 111 -3.45 13.33 -1.51
N ILE A 112 -2.35 13.01 -2.20
CA ILE A 112 -0.99 13.34 -1.80
C ILE A 112 -0.28 13.95 -3.03
N PRO A 113 0.42 15.09 -2.88
CA PRO A 113 0.49 15.92 -1.67
C PRO A 113 -0.85 16.59 -1.33
N ASN A 114 -1.01 17.04 -0.09
CA ASN A 114 -2.10 17.90 0.39
C ASN A 114 -1.56 18.92 1.42
N GLU A 115 -2.43 19.77 1.98
CA GLU A 115 -2.04 20.83 2.93
C GLU A 115 -1.29 20.31 4.16
N ASN A 116 -1.55 19.07 4.58
CA ASN A 116 -1.00 18.47 5.78
C ASN A 116 0.14 17.46 5.50
N PHE A 117 0.41 17.14 4.23
CA PHE A 117 1.33 16.06 3.87
C PHE A 117 1.95 16.24 2.49
N LYS A 118 3.29 16.17 2.41
CA LYS A 118 4.04 16.14 1.15
C LYS A 118 5.26 15.23 1.25
N ILE A 119 5.53 14.49 0.18
CA ILE A 119 6.72 13.64 0.06
C ILE A 119 7.93 14.48 -0.37
N LYS A 120 9.05 14.37 0.34
CA LYS A 120 10.30 15.12 0.09
C LYS A 120 11.28 14.37 -0.82
N ILE A 121 11.37 13.05 -0.69
CA ILE A 121 12.34 12.21 -1.42
C ILE A 121 11.64 11.18 -2.30
N ASP A 122 12.28 10.78 -3.38
CA ASP A 122 11.86 9.65 -4.21
C ASP A 122 12.16 8.31 -3.53
N GLY A 123 11.54 7.22 -3.99
CA GLY A 123 11.73 5.89 -3.42
C GLY A 123 10.47 5.03 -3.37
N ASN A 124 10.58 3.93 -2.64
CA ASN A 124 9.47 3.00 -2.40
C ASN A 124 8.67 3.47 -1.19
N TYR A 125 7.35 3.45 -1.28
CA TYR A 125 6.47 3.82 -0.19
C TYR A 125 5.34 2.81 -0.01
N VAL A 126 4.96 2.57 1.24
CA VAL A 126 3.77 1.80 1.60
C VAL A 126 2.76 2.76 2.23
N ILE A 127 1.58 2.82 1.62
CA ILE A 127 0.41 3.48 2.18
C ILE A 127 -0.34 2.45 3.01
N LYS A 128 -0.53 2.76 4.29
CA LYS A 128 -1.32 1.96 5.23
C LYS A 128 -2.55 2.73 5.66
N ILE A 129 -3.66 2.03 5.79
CA ILE A 129 -4.91 2.58 6.32
C ILE A 129 -5.28 1.81 7.58
N TYR A 130 -5.59 2.56 8.64
CA TYR A 130 -5.96 2.06 9.95
C TYR A 130 -7.38 2.47 10.32
N ASP A 131 -8.07 1.63 11.09
CA ASP A 131 -9.33 2.00 11.74
C ASP A 131 -9.08 2.76 13.07
N GLU A 132 -10.17 3.18 13.72
CA GLU A 132 -10.16 3.87 15.02
C GLU A 132 -9.47 3.10 16.17
N ASN A 133 -9.31 1.78 16.02
CA ASN A 133 -8.64 0.92 17.00
C ASN A 133 -7.20 0.59 16.60
N TYR A 134 -6.64 1.29 15.61
CA TYR A 134 -5.32 1.04 15.03
C TYR A 134 -5.15 -0.34 14.37
N ASN A 135 -6.24 -0.97 13.93
CA ASN A 135 -6.15 -2.17 13.10
C ASN A 135 -5.84 -1.78 11.65
N GLU A 136 -4.83 -2.42 11.07
CA GLU A 136 -4.51 -2.24 9.65
C GLU A 136 -5.59 -2.89 8.77
N ILE A 137 -6.20 -2.11 7.88
CA ILE A 137 -7.25 -2.58 6.97
C ILE A 137 -6.83 -2.58 5.50
N ILE A 138 -5.85 -1.77 5.12
CA ILE A 138 -5.33 -1.69 3.75
C ILE A 138 -3.83 -1.46 3.79
N GLU A 139 -3.12 -2.21 2.94
CA GLU A 139 -1.73 -1.94 2.58
C GLU A 139 -1.62 -1.80 1.05
N ARG A 140 -1.00 -0.71 0.58
CA ARG A 140 -0.72 -0.49 -0.85
C ARG A 140 0.68 0.06 -1.06
N LYS A 141 1.41 -0.60 -1.95
CA LYS A 141 2.76 -0.26 -2.37
C LYS A 141 2.72 0.72 -3.53
N ILE A 142 3.52 1.77 -3.46
CA ILE A 142 3.72 2.76 -4.53
C ILE A 142 5.21 3.09 -4.66
N ILE A 143 5.60 3.61 -5.81
CA ILE A 143 6.96 4.02 -6.15
C ILE A 143 6.90 5.45 -6.64
N ILE A 144 7.69 6.33 -6.03
CA ILE A 144 7.85 7.73 -6.45
C ILE A 144 9.19 7.87 -7.16
N LEU A 145 9.16 8.36 -8.39
CA LEU A 145 10.36 8.58 -9.22
C LEU A 145 10.64 10.07 -9.39
N ASN A 146 11.92 10.43 -9.46
CA ASN A 146 12.35 11.78 -9.78
C ASN A 146 13.20 11.78 -11.05
N ASN A 147 12.62 12.17 -12.19
CA ASN A 147 13.27 12.25 -13.50
C ASN A 147 14.16 11.03 -13.80
N PRO A 148 13.59 9.81 -13.84
CA PRO A 148 14.38 8.60 -14.06
C PRO A 148 15.05 8.63 -15.44
N SER A 149 16.34 8.33 -15.51
CA SER A 149 17.02 8.07 -16.77
C SER A 149 16.65 6.66 -17.25
N THR A 150 15.67 6.55 -18.12
CA THR A 150 15.26 5.25 -18.67
C THR A 150 16.15 4.90 -19.86
N GLY A 151 16.87 3.78 -19.77
CA GLY A 151 17.50 3.18 -20.94
C GLY A 151 16.46 2.64 -21.92
N LEU A 152 16.79 2.53 -23.21
CA LEU A 152 15.90 1.90 -24.18
C LEU A 152 15.76 0.41 -23.86
N VAL A 153 14.59 0.02 -23.35
CA VAL A 153 14.24 -1.39 -23.13
C VAL A 153 13.47 -1.89 -24.34
N ASN A 154 14.07 -2.82 -25.08
CA ASN A 154 13.41 -3.51 -26.18
C ASN A 154 13.05 -4.92 -25.74
N ILE A 155 11.76 -5.26 -25.85
CA ILE A 155 11.28 -6.63 -25.62
C ILE A 155 11.43 -7.38 -26.95
N THR A 156 12.31 -8.37 -26.98
CA THR A 156 12.51 -9.25 -28.14
C THR A 156 12.20 -10.69 -27.76
N ARG A 157 11.80 -11.51 -28.75
CA ARG A 157 11.65 -12.96 -28.54
C ARG A 157 12.94 -13.54 -27.95
N SER A 158 12.81 -14.44 -26.99
CA SER A 158 13.95 -15.19 -26.48
C SER A 158 14.63 -15.93 -27.64
N LYS A 159 15.96 -15.90 -27.68
CA LYS A 159 16.69 -16.87 -28.50
C LYS A 159 16.38 -18.25 -27.93
N GLU A 160 15.95 -19.17 -28.78
CA GLU A 160 15.73 -20.57 -28.38
C GLU A 160 17.02 -21.09 -27.72
N ILE A 161 16.93 -21.44 -26.44
CA ILE A 161 17.97 -22.21 -25.79
C ILE A 161 17.61 -23.66 -26.13
N PHE A 162 18.49 -24.35 -26.86
CA PHE A 162 18.41 -25.79 -27.16
C PHE A 162 18.60 -26.62 -25.87
N ASP A 163 17.78 -26.36 -24.84
CA ASP A 163 17.52 -27.22 -23.68
C ASP A 163 16.62 -26.47 -22.69
N SER A 164 15.31 -26.44 -22.95
CA SER A 164 14.30 -26.72 -21.91
C SER A 164 12.89 -26.68 -22.53
N SER A 165 12.10 -27.70 -22.24
CA SER A 165 10.77 -27.97 -22.79
C SER A 165 9.65 -27.10 -22.19
N TYR A 166 9.96 -25.95 -21.59
CA TYR A 166 8.98 -25.08 -20.91
C TYR A 166 9.23 -23.59 -21.19
N SER A 167 9.16 -23.16 -22.46
CA SER A 167 8.87 -21.76 -22.78
C SER A 167 7.38 -21.63 -23.06
N GLN A 168 6.67 -20.83 -22.26
CA GLN A 168 5.25 -20.56 -22.44
C GLN A 168 5.01 -19.78 -23.76
N ASN A 169 4.06 -20.27 -24.56
CA ASN A 169 3.51 -19.59 -25.74
C ASN A 169 2.68 -18.36 -25.35
#